data_AF-A0A7H8MVB3-F1
#
_entry.id   AF-A0A7H8MVB3-F1
#
_cell.length_a   1.000
_cell.length_b   1.000
_cell.length_c   1.000
_cell.angle_alpha   90.00
_cell.angle_beta   90.00
_cell.angle_gamma   90.00
#
_symmetry.space_group_name_H-M   'P 1'
#
loop_
_entity.id
_entity.type
_entity.pdbx_description
1 polymer ?
#
loop_
_entity_poly.entity_id
_entity_poly.type
_entity_poly.pdbx_seq_one_letter_code
_entity_poly.pdbx_strand_id
1 'polypeptide(L)'
;MTDSAVAESCRLTVRAPSVTIDLAVPADVPVADLLPTLLRYVGEEAEESGLDHAGWVLQRLGDAPLDEETTLAQAGLADGAVLHLRPHTEALPEARLDDLVDGIAETVGRRLHTWHAGAARGLLVGTAVATVVAALVLVFWPGVADSTAIRAACAAVAGVLLLAGAGSASRAVGDRLSATALGLLVAPCFALVGWVLPGGDLTGPDAAQVVGARLLAAGAAAAGGAVLALAATAVGAPALLATAVVAVANAISGALMGYTGLDVPAAVALVATIVALAAGAVAPFAFKLAGMRMPSLPSSAGQLQEGIDPYAGDEVAERTELAGRWVTALFAATGTIAAAALAVLAHTPDLPETLTALSLALLLLLHSRGLVHIGQRLTLAVPGIWGLLLLARAWAVDSDADGRVVVFAVLLAVAAALVTASWIVPGRRVLPYWGRAAELAHTGLAVALLPFTLWVAGLFGWLRGLFG
;
A
#
# COMPACT_ATOMS: atom_id res chain seq x y z
N MET A 1 7.67 37.13 19.79
CA MET A 1 6.37 36.54 19.44
C MET A 1 6.46 35.08 19.84
N THR A 2 5.83 34.74 20.96
CA THR A 2 5.86 33.44 21.63
C THR A 2 5.08 32.41 20.84
N ASP A 3 5.79 31.40 20.36
CA ASP A 3 5.23 30.26 19.64
C ASP A 3 4.56 29.34 20.68
N SER A 4 3.23 29.28 20.66
CA SER A 4 2.45 28.39 21.50
C SER A 4 2.61 26.98 20.94
N ALA A 5 3.57 26.22 21.45
CA ALA A 5 3.57 24.78 21.27
C ALA A 5 2.22 24.26 21.79
N VAL A 6 1.39 23.73 20.89
CA VAL A 6 0.16 23.03 21.28
C VAL A 6 0.64 21.77 21.99
N ALA A 7 0.71 21.82 23.31
CA ALA A 7 1.02 20.65 24.12
C ALA A 7 0.03 19.54 23.77
N GLU A 8 0.53 18.35 23.44
CA GLU A 8 -0.34 17.19 23.20
C GLU A 8 -1.21 16.99 24.45
N SER A 9 -2.52 17.14 24.28
CA SER A 9 -3.47 16.97 25.38
C SER A 9 -3.82 15.49 25.53
N CYS A 10 -3.73 14.97 26.74
CA CYS A 10 -4.19 13.64 27.10
C CYS A 10 -5.52 13.70 27.85
N ARG A 11 -6.52 12.91 27.42
CA ARG A 11 -7.82 12.77 28.08
C ARG A 11 -7.75 11.63 29.10
N LEU A 12 -7.86 11.95 30.38
CA LEU A 12 -7.78 11.02 31.49
C LEU A 12 -9.13 10.91 32.20
N THR A 13 -9.46 9.71 32.66
CA THR A 13 -10.58 9.47 33.58
C THR A 13 -10.02 9.15 34.96
N VAL A 14 -10.21 10.04 35.93
CA VAL A 14 -9.75 9.87 37.31
C VAL A 14 -10.93 9.46 38.19
N ARG A 15 -10.82 8.31 38.85
CA ARG A 15 -11.79 7.78 39.82
C ARG A 15 -11.29 8.05 41.24
N ALA A 16 -11.90 9.02 41.89
CA ALA A 16 -11.76 9.27 43.33
C ALA A 16 -12.82 8.49 44.12
N PRO A 17 -12.71 8.41 45.47
CA PRO A 17 -13.65 7.62 46.29
C PRO A 17 -15.12 8.06 46.15
N SER A 18 -15.37 9.36 45.97
CA SER A 18 -16.71 9.96 45.91
C SER A 18 -17.14 10.40 44.50
N VAL A 19 -16.20 10.53 43.56
CA VAL A 19 -16.46 11.14 42.25
C VAL A 19 -15.59 10.53 41.15
N THR A 20 -16.09 10.53 39.91
CA THR A 20 -15.30 10.24 38.71
C THR A 20 -15.21 11.51 37.87
N ILE A 21 -13.99 11.87 37.43
CA ILE A 21 -13.68 13.13 36.77
C ILE A 21 -12.96 12.82 35.46
N ASP A 22 -13.47 13.36 34.35
CA ASP A 22 -12.80 13.28 33.05
C ASP A 22 -12.10 14.61 32.75
N LEU A 23 -10.79 14.58 32.51
CA LEU A 23 -9.98 15.79 32.34
C LEU A 23 -9.15 15.68 31.06
N ALA A 24 -9.00 16.79 30.35
CA ALA A 24 -7.98 16.94 29.32
C ALA A 24 -6.80 17.70 29.91
N VAL A 25 -5.64 17.07 30.00
CA VAL A 25 -4.43 17.63 30.61
C VAL A 25 -3.25 17.55 29.65
N PRO A 26 -2.38 18.56 29.61
CA PRO A 26 -1.18 18.50 28.76
C PRO A 26 -0.27 17.34 29.17
N ALA A 27 0.19 16.55 28.20
CA ALA A 27 0.94 15.31 28.44
C ALA A 27 2.34 15.54 29.03
N ASP A 28 2.85 16.76 28.97
CA ASP A 28 4.15 17.20 29.48
C ASP A 28 4.10 17.69 30.94
N VAL A 29 2.93 17.73 31.57
CA VAL A 29 2.78 18.14 32.97
C VAL A 29 3.15 16.98 33.92
N PRO A 30 3.97 17.23 34.96
CA PRO A 30 4.26 16.26 36.02
C PRO A 30 3.02 15.84 36.82
N VAL A 31 3.01 14.61 37.33
CA VAL A 31 1.88 14.12 38.15
C VAL A 31 1.69 14.96 39.42
N ALA A 32 2.77 15.44 40.05
CA ALA A 32 2.73 16.32 41.21
C ALA A 32 1.87 17.58 40.98
N ASP A 33 1.97 18.18 39.79
CA ASP A 33 1.27 19.43 39.46
C ASP A 33 -0.23 19.20 39.18
N LEU A 34 -0.61 17.97 38.86
CA LEU A 34 -1.99 17.57 38.62
C LEU A 34 -2.76 17.30 39.91
N LEU A 35 -2.09 16.76 40.93
CA LEU A 35 -2.71 16.34 42.19
C LEU A 35 -3.52 17.45 42.88
N PRO A 36 -3.02 18.68 43.09
CA PRO A 36 -3.80 19.75 43.71
C PRO A 36 -5.07 20.09 42.91
N THR A 37 -4.97 20.03 41.58
CA THR A 37 -6.13 20.31 40.72
C THR A 37 -7.18 19.21 40.82
N LEU A 38 -6.76 17.95 40.89
CA LEU A 38 -7.67 16.82 41.08
C LEU A 38 -8.35 16.85 42.47
N LEU A 39 -7.60 17.21 43.52
CA LEU A 39 -8.14 17.28 44.89
C LEU A 39 -9.22 18.35 45.03
N ARG A 40 -9.06 19.51 44.39
CA ARG A 40 -10.13 20.55 44.34
C ARG A 40 -11.44 20.04 43.74
N TYR A 41 -11.40 19.09 42.81
CA TYR A 41 -12.61 18.48 42.25
C TYR A 41 -13.24 17.41 43.16
N VAL A 42 -12.48 16.84 44.09
CA VAL A 42 -12.98 15.87 45.08
C VAL A 42 -13.65 16.58 46.26
N GLY A 43 -13.14 17.75 46.65
CA GLY A 43 -13.71 18.63 47.69
C GLY A 43 -12.64 19.20 48.64
N GLU A 44 -12.91 20.35 49.27
CA GLU A 44 -11.95 21.03 50.18
C GLU A 44 -11.53 20.14 51.38
N GLU A 45 -12.41 19.27 51.85
CA GLU A 45 -12.14 18.29 52.93
C GLU A 45 -11.13 17.19 52.51
N ALA A 46 -10.94 16.96 51.21
CA ALA A 46 -9.99 15.97 50.68
C ALA A 46 -8.53 16.44 50.79
N GLU A 47 -8.28 17.75 50.71
CA GLU A 47 -6.94 18.32 50.89
C GLU A 47 -6.49 18.21 52.36
N GLU A 48 -7.38 18.47 53.31
CA GLU A 48 -7.09 18.38 54.75
C GLU A 48 -6.93 16.92 55.21
N SER A 49 -7.77 16.00 54.73
CA SER A 49 -7.66 14.57 55.07
C SER A 49 -6.41 13.89 54.50
N GLY A 50 -5.73 14.49 53.52
CA GLY A 50 -4.45 13.99 53.00
C GLY A 50 -3.32 14.01 54.04
N LEU A 51 -3.37 14.90 55.02
CA LEU A 51 -2.36 15.01 56.09
C LEU A 51 -2.35 13.79 57.01
N ASP A 52 -3.51 13.18 57.25
CA ASP A 52 -3.66 12.00 58.10
C ASP A 52 -3.25 10.69 57.38
N HIS A 53 -3.16 10.71 56.04
CA HIS A 53 -2.98 9.51 55.21
C HIS A 53 -1.70 9.53 54.35
N ALA A 54 -0.69 10.32 54.75
CA ALA A 54 0.58 10.49 54.04
C ALA A 54 0.44 10.96 52.58
N GLY A 55 -0.62 11.73 52.27
CA GLY A 55 -0.87 12.29 50.95
C GLY A 55 -1.78 11.43 50.06
N TRP A 56 -1.89 11.87 48.81
CA TRP A 56 -2.74 11.24 47.80
C TRP A 56 -1.88 10.72 46.65
N VAL A 57 -2.22 9.53 46.15
CA VAL A 57 -1.53 8.89 45.03
C VAL A 57 -2.46 8.68 43.86
N LEU A 58 -1.87 8.78 42.67
CA LEU A 58 -2.51 8.48 41.40
C LEU A 58 -1.96 7.14 40.90
N GLN A 59 -2.82 6.14 40.67
CA GLN A 59 -2.38 4.80 40.27
C GLN A 59 -3.27 4.22 39.17
N ARG A 60 -2.69 3.41 38.28
CA ARG A 60 -3.47 2.53 37.39
C ARG A 60 -3.90 1.29 38.17
N LEU A 61 -5.03 0.71 37.79
CA LEU A 61 -5.50 -0.53 38.43
C LEU A 61 -4.50 -1.66 38.18
N GLY A 62 -3.88 -2.15 39.25
CA GLY A 62 -2.90 -3.25 39.20
C GLY A 62 -1.45 -2.82 38.99
N ASP A 63 -1.15 -1.53 38.83
CA ASP A 63 0.21 -1.00 38.78
C ASP A 63 0.59 -0.36 40.12
N ALA A 64 1.88 -0.06 40.31
CA ALA A 64 2.35 0.78 41.39
C ALA A 64 1.82 2.22 41.25
N PRO A 65 1.74 2.99 42.36
CA PRO A 65 1.52 4.43 42.31
C PRO A 65 2.46 5.12 41.32
N LEU A 66 1.92 6.06 40.54
CA LEU A 66 2.71 6.87 39.62
C LEU A 66 3.69 7.73 40.42
N ASP A 67 4.91 7.82 39.91
CA ASP A 67 5.92 8.73 40.43
C ASP A 67 5.53 10.19 40.18
N GLU A 68 5.57 11.00 41.22
CA GLU A 68 5.11 12.39 41.23
C GLU A 68 5.97 13.29 40.30
N GLU A 69 7.25 12.95 40.14
CA GLU A 69 8.20 13.70 39.29
C GLU A 69 8.07 13.35 37.80
N THR A 70 7.37 12.27 37.46
CA THR A 70 7.23 11.78 36.09
C THR A 70 6.11 12.51 35.34
N THR A 71 6.31 12.85 34.06
CA THR A 71 5.25 13.44 33.22
C THR A 71 4.28 12.38 32.71
N LEU A 72 3.04 12.77 32.36
CA LEU A 72 2.03 11.84 31.83
C LEU A 72 2.53 11.07 30.59
N ALA A 73 3.27 11.73 29.71
CA ALA A 73 3.89 11.12 28.53
C ALA A 73 4.96 10.09 28.90
N GLN A 74 5.81 10.38 29.90
CA GLN A 74 6.85 9.47 30.38
C GLN A 74 6.25 8.27 31.14
N ALA A 75 5.13 8.47 31.83
CA ALA A 75 4.35 7.40 32.45
C ALA A 75 3.63 6.51 31.42
N GLY A 76 3.70 6.83 30.12
CA GLY A 76 3.07 6.08 29.05
C GLY A 76 1.55 6.07 29.15
N LEU A 77 0.95 7.18 29.60
CA LEU A 77 -0.50 7.34 29.65
C LEU A 77 -1.00 7.82 28.28
N ALA A 78 -1.99 7.13 27.73
CA ALA A 78 -2.63 7.44 26.47
C ALA A 78 -4.05 7.98 26.70
N ASP A 79 -4.63 8.60 25.66
CA ASP A 79 -6.02 9.05 25.70
C ASP A 79 -6.98 7.93 26.11
N GLY A 80 -7.83 8.24 27.09
CA GLY A 80 -8.79 7.31 27.69
C GLY A 80 -8.23 6.48 28.85
N ALA A 81 -7.02 6.77 29.34
CA ALA A 81 -6.48 6.07 30.51
C ALA A 81 -7.32 6.34 31.77
N VAL A 82 -7.62 5.26 32.50
CA VAL A 82 -8.37 5.30 33.77
C VAL A 82 -7.39 5.22 34.93
N LEU A 83 -7.43 6.22 35.81
CA LEU A 83 -6.58 6.35 36.98
C LEU A 83 -7.43 6.37 38.25
N HIS A 84 -6.88 5.86 39.34
CA HIS A 84 -7.50 5.88 40.66
C HIS A 84 -6.75 6.87 41.55
N LEU A 85 -7.48 7.84 42.08
CA LEU A 85 -6.98 8.79 43.08
C LEU A 85 -7.37 8.25 44.46
N ARG A 86 -6.39 7.90 45.29
CA ARG A 86 -6.62 7.35 46.63
C ARG A 86 -5.62 7.88 47.66
N PRO A 87 -5.98 7.85 48.96
CA PRO A 87 -5.01 8.11 50.02
C PRO A 87 -3.83 7.14 49.92
N HIS A 88 -2.61 7.59 50.24
CA HIS A 88 -1.40 6.78 50.10
C HIS A 88 -1.46 5.49 50.93
N THR A 89 -2.05 5.55 52.13
CA THR A 89 -2.30 4.37 52.99
C THR A 89 -3.29 3.36 52.41
N GLU A 90 -4.06 3.74 51.40
CA GLU A 90 -5.05 2.91 50.69
C GLU A 90 -4.65 2.66 49.22
N ALA A 91 -3.35 2.78 48.90
CA ALA A 91 -2.83 2.41 47.60
C ALA A 91 -3.25 0.97 47.25
N LEU A 92 -3.64 0.76 46.01
CA LEU A 92 -4.05 -0.55 45.54
C LEU A 92 -2.79 -1.43 45.46
N PRO A 93 -2.86 -2.69 45.90
CA PRO A 93 -1.72 -3.58 45.75
C PRO A 93 -1.42 -3.78 44.26
N GLU A 94 -0.14 -3.76 43.91
CA GLU A 94 0.32 -4.17 42.59
C GLU A 94 -0.24 -5.55 42.24
N ALA A 95 -0.65 -5.73 40.98
CA ALA A 95 -1.19 -6.99 40.49
C ALA A 95 -0.11 -8.07 40.56
N ARG A 96 -0.13 -8.84 41.64
CA ARG A 96 0.68 -10.04 41.78
C ARG A 96 -0.02 -11.18 41.07
N LEU A 97 0.63 -11.69 40.04
CA LEU A 97 0.21 -12.90 39.35
C LEU A 97 0.39 -14.08 40.32
N ASP A 98 -0.72 -14.67 40.74
CA ASP A 98 -0.75 -15.84 41.64
C ASP A 98 -0.17 -17.10 40.96
N ASP A 99 -0.21 -17.11 39.63
CA ASP A 99 0.39 -18.14 38.78
C ASP A 99 1.25 -17.50 37.68
N LEU A 100 2.58 -17.61 37.83
CA LEU A 100 3.54 -17.16 36.83
C LEU A 100 3.37 -17.88 35.50
N VAL A 101 2.89 -19.13 35.49
CA VAL A 101 2.68 -19.91 34.27
C VAL A 101 1.50 -19.34 33.49
N ASP A 102 0.40 -19.06 34.17
CA ASP A 102 -0.80 -18.47 33.55
C ASP A 102 -0.53 -17.01 33.12
N GLY A 103 0.19 -16.24 33.94
CA GLY A 103 0.62 -14.89 33.58
C GLY A 103 1.56 -14.84 32.38
N ILE A 104 2.47 -15.81 32.24
CA ILE A 104 3.30 -15.98 31.03
C ILE A 104 2.42 -16.42 29.86
N ALA A 105 1.53 -17.40 30.02
CA ALA A 105 0.66 -17.89 28.95
C ALA A 105 -0.26 -16.78 28.39
N GLU A 106 -0.84 -15.97 29.27
CA GLU A 106 -1.68 -14.84 28.88
C GLU A 106 -0.84 -13.72 28.23
N THR A 107 0.34 -13.41 28.79
CA THR A 107 1.23 -12.41 28.19
C THR A 107 1.79 -12.86 26.83
N VAL A 108 2.10 -14.15 26.67
CA VAL A 108 2.49 -14.78 25.40
C VAL A 108 1.31 -14.71 24.43
N GLY A 109 0.10 -15.09 24.82
CA GLY A 109 -1.08 -15.01 23.96
C GLY A 109 -1.41 -13.58 23.51
N ARG A 110 -1.15 -12.59 24.37
CA ARG A 110 -1.49 -11.18 24.11
C ARG A 110 -0.38 -10.40 23.39
N ARG A 111 0.90 -10.74 23.62
CA ARG A 111 2.05 -10.02 23.02
C ARG A 111 2.74 -10.76 21.89
N LEU A 112 2.72 -12.10 21.89
CA LEU A 112 3.28 -12.89 20.81
C LEU A 112 2.12 -13.28 19.89
N HIS A 113 2.26 -13.06 18.59
CA HIS A 113 1.24 -13.42 17.59
C HIS A 113 1.08 -14.94 17.53
N THR A 114 0.34 -15.53 18.49
CA THR A 114 0.16 -16.96 18.63
C THR A 114 -0.65 -17.52 17.46
N TRP A 115 -0.38 -18.76 17.11
CA TRP A 115 -1.09 -19.47 16.06
C TRP A 115 -2.60 -19.50 16.33
N HIS A 116 -3.39 -19.04 15.37
CA HIS A 116 -4.85 -19.02 15.45
C HIS A 116 -5.46 -19.57 14.15
N ALA A 117 -6.75 -19.94 14.17
CA ALA A 117 -7.43 -20.54 13.01
C ALA A 117 -7.36 -19.67 11.74
N GLY A 118 -7.34 -18.34 11.91
CA GLY A 118 -7.13 -17.39 10.81
C GLY A 118 -5.73 -17.50 10.18
N ALA A 119 -4.68 -17.58 11.00
CA ALA A 119 -3.31 -17.79 10.52
C ALA A 119 -3.15 -19.15 9.83
N ALA A 120 -3.77 -20.21 10.40
CA ALA A 120 -3.80 -21.53 9.78
C ALA A 120 -4.46 -21.52 8.40
N ARG A 121 -5.62 -20.86 8.28
CA ARG A 121 -6.33 -20.69 7.01
C ARG A 121 -5.49 -19.90 6.02
N GLY A 122 -4.86 -18.81 6.46
CA GLY A 122 -3.95 -18.01 5.63
C GLY A 122 -2.78 -18.84 5.10
N LEU A 123 -2.15 -19.65 5.95
CA LEU A 123 -1.07 -20.56 5.53
C LEU A 123 -1.57 -21.57 4.50
N LEU A 124 -2.69 -22.24 4.75
CA LEU A 124 -3.23 -23.25 3.83
C LEU A 124 -3.56 -22.65 2.46
N VAL A 125 -4.24 -21.51 2.42
CA VAL A 125 -4.55 -20.82 1.17
C VAL A 125 -3.27 -20.35 0.47
N GLY A 126 -2.32 -19.80 1.22
CA GLY A 126 -1.00 -19.42 0.69
C GLY A 126 -0.25 -20.61 0.08
N THR A 127 -0.24 -21.76 0.74
CA THR A 127 0.37 -22.99 0.22
C THR A 127 -0.35 -23.53 -1.02
N ALA A 128 -1.68 -23.43 -1.07
CA ALA A 128 -2.46 -23.81 -2.24
C ALA A 128 -2.12 -22.91 -3.45
N VAL A 129 -2.07 -21.59 -3.24
CA VAL A 129 -1.63 -20.61 -4.25
C VAL A 129 -0.22 -20.93 -4.73
N ALA A 130 0.73 -21.14 -3.80
CA ALA A 130 2.12 -21.47 -4.15
C ALA A 130 2.23 -22.78 -4.94
N THR A 131 1.43 -23.79 -4.59
CA THR A 131 1.40 -25.09 -5.29
C THR A 131 0.88 -24.93 -6.72
N VAL A 132 -0.17 -24.14 -6.92
CA VAL A 132 -0.71 -23.85 -8.25
C VAL A 132 0.31 -23.10 -9.10
N VAL A 133 0.95 -22.06 -8.54
CA VAL A 133 2.00 -21.31 -9.23
C VAL A 133 3.17 -22.23 -9.60
N ALA A 134 3.61 -23.09 -8.69
CA ALA A 134 4.66 -24.07 -8.96
C ALA A 134 4.25 -25.05 -10.07
N ALA A 135 3.02 -25.55 -10.07
CA ALA A 135 2.51 -26.41 -11.13
C ALA A 135 2.50 -25.73 -12.51
N LEU A 136 2.12 -24.45 -12.56
CA LEU A 136 2.20 -23.65 -13.79
C LEU A 136 3.64 -23.45 -14.24
N VAL A 137 4.56 -23.11 -13.33
CA VAL A 137 5.99 -22.95 -13.65
C VAL A 137 6.56 -24.26 -14.21
N LEU A 138 6.22 -25.42 -13.63
CA LEU A 138 6.69 -26.73 -14.10
C LEU A 138 6.21 -27.04 -15.53
N VAL A 139 4.94 -26.80 -15.84
CA VAL A 139 4.39 -27.04 -17.20
C VAL A 139 5.03 -26.11 -18.24
N PHE A 140 5.35 -24.88 -17.84
CA PHE A 140 5.97 -23.89 -18.72
C PHE A 140 7.50 -23.95 -18.74
N TRP A 141 8.11 -24.80 -17.91
CA TRP A 141 9.56 -24.95 -17.86
C TRP A 141 10.12 -25.44 -19.21
N PRO A 142 11.28 -24.92 -19.65
CA PRO A 142 11.93 -25.40 -20.87
C PRO A 142 12.19 -26.92 -20.80
N GLY A 143 11.74 -27.68 -21.80
CA GLY A 143 12.01 -29.12 -21.92
C GLY A 143 11.01 -30.08 -21.23
N VAL A 144 9.97 -29.58 -20.53
CA VAL A 144 8.96 -30.45 -19.89
C VAL A 144 7.82 -30.84 -20.83
N ALA A 145 7.34 -29.88 -21.61
CA ALA A 145 6.28 -30.09 -22.59
C ALA A 145 6.65 -29.42 -23.91
N ASP A 146 6.99 -30.21 -24.92
CA ASP A 146 7.31 -29.67 -26.26
C ASP A 146 6.05 -29.23 -27.01
N SER A 147 4.89 -29.77 -26.65
CA SER A 147 3.60 -29.43 -27.26
C SER A 147 2.98 -28.18 -26.62
N THR A 148 2.84 -27.13 -27.41
CA THR A 148 2.10 -25.90 -27.08
C THR A 148 0.64 -26.20 -26.69
N ALA A 149 0.02 -27.18 -27.34
CA ALA A 149 -1.35 -27.59 -27.04
C ALA A 149 -1.50 -28.17 -25.62
N ILE A 150 -0.52 -28.94 -25.15
CA ILE A 150 -0.53 -29.49 -23.78
C ILE A 150 -0.39 -28.35 -22.77
N ARG A 151 0.54 -27.40 -22.98
CA ARG A 151 0.71 -26.23 -22.11
C ARG A 151 -0.56 -25.39 -22.01
N ALA A 152 -1.19 -25.11 -23.15
CA ALA A 152 -2.44 -24.37 -23.22
C ALA A 152 -3.58 -25.14 -22.52
N ALA A 153 -3.70 -26.46 -22.73
CA ALA A 153 -4.70 -27.29 -22.09
C ALA A 153 -4.53 -27.31 -20.55
N CYS A 154 -3.31 -27.50 -20.06
CA CYS A 154 -3.02 -27.47 -18.62
C CYS A 154 -3.37 -26.12 -17.99
N ALA A 155 -2.99 -25.00 -18.62
CA ALA A 155 -3.31 -23.66 -18.15
C ALA A 155 -4.83 -23.39 -18.18
N ALA A 156 -5.53 -23.85 -19.22
CA ALA A 156 -6.99 -23.72 -19.33
C ALA A 156 -7.71 -24.53 -18.24
N VAL A 157 -7.33 -25.80 -18.05
CA VAL A 157 -7.89 -26.67 -17.01
C VAL A 157 -7.63 -26.08 -15.62
N ALA A 158 -6.41 -25.60 -15.34
CA ALA A 158 -6.09 -24.93 -14.09
C ALA A 158 -6.99 -23.69 -13.89
N GLY A 159 -7.11 -22.82 -14.89
CA GLY A 159 -7.97 -21.63 -14.82
C GLY A 159 -9.44 -21.95 -14.54
N VAL A 160 -10.00 -22.97 -15.19
CA VAL A 160 -11.39 -23.42 -14.98
C VAL A 160 -11.58 -24.01 -13.58
N LEU A 161 -10.64 -24.86 -13.12
CA LEU A 161 -10.70 -25.45 -11.78
C LEU A 161 -10.57 -24.38 -10.69
N LEU A 162 -9.69 -23.39 -10.86
CA LEU A 162 -9.55 -22.25 -9.95
C LEU A 162 -10.80 -21.38 -9.93
N LEU A 163 -11.43 -21.15 -11.08
CA LEU A 163 -12.69 -20.40 -11.17
C LEU A 163 -13.83 -21.13 -10.44
N ALA A 164 -13.95 -22.45 -10.64
CA ALA A 164 -14.91 -23.28 -9.92
C ALA A 164 -14.62 -23.32 -8.41
N GLY A 165 -13.34 -23.43 -8.03
CA GLY A 165 -12.88 -23.37 -6.64
C GLY A 165 -13.17 -22.02 -5.98
N ALA A 166 -12.95 -20.91 -6.69
CA ALA A 166 -13.25 -19.56 -6.21
C ALA A 166 -14.77 -19.36 -6.02
N GLY A 167 -15.56 -19.77 -7.02
CA GLY A 167 -17.02 -19.71 -6.97
C GLY A 167 -17.60 -20.53 -5.82
N SER A 168 -17.13 -21.77 -5.63
CA SER A 168 -17.54 -22.64 -4.52
C SER A 168 -17.08 -22.11 -3.15
N ALA A 169 -15.84 -21.62 -3.03
CA ALA A 169 -15.37 -20.99 -1.81
C ALA A 169 -16.23 -19.77 -1.41
N SER A 170 -16.65 -18.96 -2.37
CA SER A 170 -17.53 -17.81 -2.11
C SER A 170 -18.96 -18.23 -1.78
N ARG A 171 -19.56 -19.09 -2.62
CA ARG A 171 -21.01 -19.36 -2.60
C ARG A 171 -21.40 -20.50 -1.65
N ALA A 172 -20.59 -21.54 -1.56
CA ALA A 172 -20.90 -22.73 -0.75
C ALA A 172 -20.26 -22.67 0.65
N VAL A 173 -19.01 -22.17 0.73
CA VAL A 173 -18.26 -22.13 2.00
C VAL A 173 -18.38 -20.76 2.70
N GLY A 174 -18.59 -19.68 1.96
CA GLY A 174 -18.60 -18.32 2.49
C GLY A 174 -17.21 -17.80 2.90
N ASP A 175 -16.13 -18.44 2.42
CA ASP A 175 -14.76 -18.06 2.76
C ASP A 175 -14.18 -17.06 1.76
N ARG A 176 -14.22 -15.77 2.14
CA ARG A 176 -13.79 -14.66 1.30
C ARG A 176 -12.31 -14.75 0.92
N LEU A 177 -11.44 -15.20 1.83
CA LEU A 177 -9.99 -15.24 1.61
C LEU A 177 -9.62 -16.28 0.55
N SER A 178 -10.19 -17.49 0.62
CA SER A 178 -10.00 -18.51 -0.41
C SER A 178 -10.60 -18.08 -1.74
N ALA A 179 -11.80 -17.50 -1.73
CA ALA A 179 -12.46 -17.04 -2.95
C ALA A 179 -11.65 -15.96 -3.69
N THR A 180 -11.10 -14.98 -2.98
CA THR A 180 -10.28 -13.93 -3.61
C THR A 180 -8.93 -14.46 -4.07
N ALA A 181 -8.26 -15.30 -3.27
CA ALA A 181 -6.96 -15.87 -3.63
C ALA A 181 -7.04 -16.73 -4.89
N LEU A 182 -8.03 -17.64 -4.97
CA LEU A 182 -8.25 -18.47 -6.14
C LEU A 182 -8.72 -17.64 -7.35
N GLY A 183 -9.61 -16.66 -7.12
CA GLY A 183 -10.11 -15.77 -8.16
C GLY A 183 -8.99 -14.94 -8.83
N LEU A 184 -8.01 -14.48 -8.06
CA LEU A 184 -6.86 -13.74 -8.57
C LEU A 184 -5.93 -14.58 -9.46
N LEU A 185 -5.93 -15.90 -9.32
CA LEU A 185 -5.14 -16.81 -10.17
C LEU A 185 -5.83 -17.17 -11.50
N VAL A 186 -7.13 -16.87 -11.67
CA VAL A 186 -7.86 -17.18 -12.91
C VAL A 186 -7.31 -16.36 -14.08
N ALA A 187 -7.11 -15.05 -13.88
CA ALA A 187 -6.59 -14.15 -14.91
C ALA A 187 -5.22 -14.58 -15.47
N PRO A 188 -4.17 -14.85 -14.65
CA PRO A 188 -2.88 -15.30 -15.18
C PRO A 188 -2.95 -16.68 -15.86
N CYS A 189 -3.82 -17.60 -15.41
CA CYS A 189 -4.00 -18.87 -16.11
C CYS A 189 -4.54 -18.67 -17.53
N PHE A 190 -5.57 -17.84 -17.70
CA PHE A 190 -6.09 -17.52 -19.03
C PHE A 190 -5.14 -16.63 -19.84
N ALA A 191 -4.33 -15.79 -19.20
CA ALA A 191 -3.24 -15.07 -19.86
C ALA A 191 -2.26 -16.03 -20.53
N LEU A 192 -1.84 -17.10 -19.82
CA LEU A 192 -0.94 -18.12 -20.34
C LEU A 192 -1.55 -18.87 -21.53
N VAL A 193 -2.86 -19.15 -21.50
CA VAL A 193 -3.59 -19.72 -22.64
C VAL A 193 -3.54 -18.76 -23.83
N GLY A 194 -3.90 -17.50 -23.63
CA GLY A 194 -3.86 -16.47 -24.67
C GLY A 194 -2.45 -16.18 -25.21
N TRP A 195 -1.42 -16.37 -24.39
CA TRP A 195 -0.02 -16.22 -24.81
C TRP A 195 0.45 -17.34 -25.75
N VAL A 196 0.01 -18.58 -25.51
CA VAL A 196 0.50 -19.75 -26.24
C VAL A 196 -0.29 -20.01 -27.52
N LEU A 197 -1.61 -19.81 -27.51
CA LEU A 197 -2.49 -20.18 -28.62
C LEU A 197 -2.19 -19.50 -29.97
N PRO A 198 -1.82 -18.21 -30.05
CA PRO A 198 -1.52 -17.56 -31.33
C PRO A 198 -0.31 -18.19 -32.05
N GLY A 199 0.57 -18.90 -31.34
CA GLY A 199 1.75 -19.52 -31.93
C GLY A 199 2.76 -18.48 -32.45
N GLY A 200 3.48 -18.82 -33.51
CA GLY A 200 4.49 -17.96 -34.15
C GLY A 200 5.87 -18.00 -33.50
N ASP A 201 6.89 -17.71 -34.30
CA ASP A 201 8.29 -17.68 -33.86
C ASP A 201 8.66 -16.33 -33.24
N LEU A 202 9.26 -16.36 -32.05
CA LEU A 202 9.67 -15.17 -31.30
C LEU A 202 11.04 -14.61 -31.72
N THR A 203 11.72 -15.27 -32.67
CA THR A 203 13.08 -14.92 -33.11
C THR A 203 13.15 -14.53 -34.59
N GLY A 204 12.00 -14.50 -35.28
CA GLY A 204 11.90 -14.17 -36.70
C GLY A 204 11.82 -12.66 -36.98
N PRO A 205 11.77 -12.25 -38.26
CA PRO A 205 11.61 -10.84 -38.65
C PRO A 205 10.30 -10.22 -38.12
N ASP A 206 9.25 -11.03 -37.97
CA ASP A 206 7.95 -10.58 -37.46
C ASP A 206 7.80 -10.75 -35.93
N ALA A 207 8.91 -10.94 -35.19
CA ALA A 207 8.89 -11.22 -33.75
C ALA A 207 8.09 -10.17 -32.95
N ALA A 208 8.20 -8.89 -33.28
CA ALA A 208 7.44 -7.83 -32.61
C ALA A 208 5.91 -7.97 -32.81
N GLN A 209 5.48 -8.33 -34.02
CA GLN A 209 4.06 -8.56 -34.33
C GLN A 209 3.55 -9.83 -33.65
N VAL A 210 4.36 -10.89 -33.60
CA VAL A 210 4.03 -12.14 -32.89
C VAL A 210 3.90 -11.87 -31.39
N VAL A 211 4.84 -11.14 -30.78
CA VAL A 211 4.74 -10.72 -29.37
C VAL A 211 3.49 -9.86 -29.17
N GLY A 212 3.21 -8.92 -30.07
CA GLY A 212 2.01 -8.09 -30.03
C GLY A 212 0.72 -8.91 -30.02
N ALA A 213 0.58 -9.85 -30.95
CA ALA A 213 -0.57 -10.75 -31.02
C ALA A 213 -0.72 -11.62 -29.77
N ARG A 214 0.38 -12.15 -29.22
CA ARG A 214 0.39 -12.93 -27.98
C ARG A 214 0.03 -12.09 -26.76
N LEU A 215 0.54 -10.86 -26.64
CA LEU A 215 0.18 -9.93 -25.55
C LEU A 215 -1.29 -9.51 -25.64
N LEU A 216 -1.79 -9.26 -26.85
CA LEU A 216 -3.19 -8.93 -27.09
C LEU A 216 -4.11 -10.08 -26.66
N ALA A 217 -3.84 -11.30 -27.13
CA ALA A 217 -4.61 -12.48 -26.77
C ALA A 217 -4.51 -12.83 -25.28
N ALA A 218 -3.30 -12.74 -24.69
CA ALA A 218 -3.09 -12.94 -23.26
C ALA A 218 -3.85 -11.92 -22.42
N GLY A 219 -3.77 -10.63 -22.78
CA GLY A 219 -4.46 -9.56 -22.08
C GLY A 219 -5.98 -9.68 -22.19
N ALA A 220 -6.52 -9.99 -23.38
CA ALA A 220 -7.94 -10.21 -23.57
C ALA A 220 -8.47 -11.40 -22.76
N ALA A 221 -7.76 -12.54 -22.79
CA ALA A 221 -8.12 -13.73 -22.04
C ALA A 221 -8.03 -13.51 -20.52
N ALA A 222 -7.00 -12.80 -20.05
CA ALA A 222 -6.84 -12.44 -18.65
C ALA A 222 -7.93 -11.50 -18.15
N ALA A 223 -8.32 -10.49 -18.96
CA ALA A 223 -9.41 -9.58 -18.64
C ALA A 223 -10.75 -10.35 -18.54
N GLY A 224 -11.01 -11.26 -19.48
CA GLY A 224 -12.16 -12.17 -19.41
C GLY A 224 -12.13 -13.04 -18.14
N GLY A 225 -10.97 -13.59 -17.79
CA GLY A 225 -10.78 -14.37 -16.56
C GLY A 225 -11.06 -13.58 -15.28
N ALA A 226 -10.58 -12.34 -15.19
CA ALA A 226 -10.86 -11.45 -14.07
C ALA A 226 -12.36 -11.12 -13.94
N VAL A 227 -13.04 -10.85 -15.06
CA VAL A 227 -14.49 -10.60 -15.08
C VAL A 227 -15.28 -11.85 -14.69
N LEU A 228 -14.90 -13.02 -15.19
CA LEU A 228 -15.52 -14.29 -14.81
C LEU A 228 -15.32 -14.61 -13.33
N ALA A 229 -14.12 -14.39 -12.80
CA ALA A 229 -13.84 -14.56 -11.37
C ALA A 229 -14.67 -13.60 -10.50
N LEU A 230 -14.85 -12.35 -10.95
CA LEU A 230 -15.70 -11.38 -10.26
C LEU A 230 -17.16 -11.81 -10.28
N ALA A 231 -17.66 -12.27 -11.43
CA ALA A 231 -19.02 -12.76 -11.57
C ALA A 231 -19.29 -14.01 -10.71
N ALA A 232 -18.34 -14.95 -10.67
CA ALA A 232 -18.46 -16.18 -9.90
C ALA A 232 -18.42 -15.94 -8.38
N THR A 233 -17.52 -15.06 -7.93
CA THR A 233 -17.27 -14.85 -6.49
C THR A 233 -18.11 -13.74 -5.88
N ALA A 234 -18.37 -12.64 -6.60
CA ALA A 234 -18.93 -11.39 -6.05
C ALA A 234 -18.17 -10.83 -4.83
N VAL A 235 -16.89 -11.21 -4.64
CA VAL A 235 -16.03 -10.78 -3.52
C VAL A 235 -14.68 -10.32 -4.08
N GLY A 236 -14.04 -9.34 -3.45
CA GLY A 236 -12.72 -8.87 -3.86
C GLY A 236 -12.72 -8.02 -5.13
N ALA A 237 -13.83 -7.33 -5.41
CA ALA A 237 -13.99 -6.47 -6.58
C ALA A 237 -12.81 -5.50 -6.83
N PRO A 238 -12.22 -4.83 -5.81
CA PRO A 238 -11.04 -3.99 -6.01
C PRO A 238 -9.87 -4.73 -6.66
N ALA A 239 -9.50 -5.88 -6.10
CA ALA A 239 -8.34 -6.65 -6.56
C ALA A 239 -8.58 -7.25 -7.96
N LEU A 240 -9.78 -7.79 -8.21
CA LEU A 240 -10.13 -8.35 -9.52
C LEU A 240 -10.22 -7.28 -10.60
N LEU A 241 -10.76 -6.08 -10.30
CA LEU A 241 -10.73 -4.97 -11.25
C LEU A 241 -9.29 -4.53 -11.54
N ALA A 242 -8.44 -4.44 -10.52
CA ALA A 242 -7.02 -4.12 -10.70
C ALA A 242 -6.33 -5.14 -11.63
N THR A 243 -6.60 -6.44 -11.48
CA THR A 243 -6.09 -7.44 -12.43
C THR A 243 -6.63 -7.25 -13.85
N ALA A 244 -7.91 -6.86 -14.00
CA ALA A 244 -8.49 -6.54 -15.30
C ALA A 244 -7.83 -5.30 -15.93
N VAL A 245 -7.50 -4.26 -15.15
CA VAL A 245 -6.78 -3.06 -15.63
C VAL A 245 -5.39 -3.43 -16.13
N VAL A 246 -4.65 -4.27 -15.40
CA VAL A 246 -3.34 -4.78 -15.86
C VAL A 246 -3.48 -5.59 -17.16
N ALA A 247 -4.49 -6.46 -17.23
CA ALA A 247 -4.76 -7.26 -18.41
C ALA A 247 -5.13 -6.41 -19.64
N VAL A 248 -5.93 -5.36 -19.46
CA VAL A 248 -6.30 -4.41 -20.52
C VAL A 248 -5.08 -3.60 -20.95
N ALA A 249 -4.24 -3.12 -20.03
CA ALA A 249 -3.00 -2.43 -20.37
C ALA A 249 -2.04 -3.33 -21.19
N ASN A 250 -1.97 -4.61 -20.85
CA ASN A 250 -1.21 -5.61 -21.63
C ASN A 250 -1.81 -5.81 -23.03
N ALA A 251 -3.15 -5.91 -23.12
CA ALA A 251 -3.84 -6.04 -24.40
C ALA A 251 -3.62 -4.82 -25.31
N ILE A 252 -3.70 -3.61 -24.75
CA ILE A 252 -3.43 -2.35 -25.48
C ILE A 252 -1.99 -2.32 -25.96
N SER A 253 -1.02 -2.70 -25.12
CA SER A 253 0.40 -2.77 -25.52
C SER A 253 0.58 -3.72 -26.71
N GLY A 254 -0.04 -4.91 -26.65
CA GLY A 254 -0.02 -5.88 -27.74
C GLY A 254 -0.69 -5.38 -29.03
N ALA A 255 -1.82 -4.69 -28.91
CA ALA A 255 -2.52 -4.07 -30.04
C ALA A 255 -1.68 -2.95 -30.69
N LEU A 256 -1.02 -2.10 -29.90
CA LEU A 256 -0.12 -1.08 -30.42
C LEU A 256 0.99 -1.74 -31.25
N MET A 257 1.67 -2.75 -30.72
CA MET A 257 2.72 -3.46 -31.45
C MET A 257 2.19 -4.10 -32.74
N GLY A 258 1.05 -4.81 -32.66
CA GLY A 258 0.48 -5.53 -33.80
C GLY A 258 -0.07 -4.64 -34.92
N TYR A 259 -0.70 -3.51 -34.59
CA TYR A 259 -1.38 -2.66 -35.59
C TYR A 259 -0.59 -1.44 -36.04
N THR A 260 0.33 -0.93 -35.21
CA THR A 260 1.10 0.28 -35.53
C THR A 260 2.55 0.01 -35.90
N GLY A 261 3.03 -1.23 -35.70
CA GLY A 261 4.43 -1.58 -35.94
C GLY A 261 5.41 -0.94 -34.96
N LEU A 262 4.92 -0.43 -33.83
CA LEU A 262 5.77 0.10 -32.76
C LEU A 262 6.58 -1.03 -32.11
N ASP A 263 7.84 -0.71 -31.81
CA ASP A 263 8.71 -1.60 -31.04
C ASP A 263 8.20 -1.80 -29.62
N VAL A 264 8.67 -2.88 -28.98
CA VAL A 264 8.25 -3.27 -27.61
C VAL A 264 8.44 -2.12 -26.60
N PRO A 265 9.60 -1.43 -26.54
CA PRO A 265 9.83 -0.37 -25.56
C PRO A 265 8.88 0.82 -25.75
N ALA A 266 8.58 1.18 -27.01
CA ALA A 266 7.65 2.26 -27.34
C ALA A 266 6.23 1.97 -26.87
N ALA A 267 5.71 0.78 -27.16
CA ALA A 267 4.35 0.40 -26.79
C ALA A 267 4.15 0.39 -25.27
N VAL A 268 5.07 -0.22 -24.52
CA VAL A 268 4.97 -0.28 -23.05
C VAL A 268 5.20 1.08 -22.39
N ALA A 269 6.08 1.91 -22.93
CA ALA A 269 6.32 3.27 -22.43
C ALA A 269 5.08 4.16 -22.56
N LEU A 270 4.39 4.11 -23.71
CA LEU A 270 3.15 4.85 -23.93
C LEU A 270 2.07 4.44 -22.94
N VAL A 271 1.84 3.14 -22.78
CA VAL A 271 0.81 2.62 -21.85
C VAL A 271 1.15 2.96 -20.40
N ALA A 272 2.39 2.72 -19.96
CA ALA A 272 2.81 3.02 -18.61
C ALA A 272 2.73 4.52 -18.28
N THR A 273 3.01 5.38 -19.26
CA THR A 273 2.90 6.84 -19.11
C THR A 273 1.47 7.29 -18.91
N ILE A 274 0.54 6.80 -19.75
CA ILE A 274 -0.88 7.12 -19.61
C ILE A 274 -1.38 6.67 -18.23
N VAL A 275 -1.01 5.46 -17.79
CA VAL A 275 -1.42 4.91 -16.50
C VAL A 275 -0.80 5.67 -15.32
N ALA A 276 0.48 6.06 -15.42
CA ALA A 276 1.16 6.84 -14.39
C ALA A 276 0.60 8.27 -14.28
N LEU A 277 0.21 8.90 -15.38
CA LEU A 277 -0.44 10.22 -15.35
C LEU A 277 -1.88 10.13 -14.83
N ALA A 278 -2.60 9.04 -15.14
CA ALA A 278 -3.93 8.77 -14.60
C ALA A 278 -3.94 8.50 -13.08
N ALA A 279 -2.77 8.27 -12.47
CA ALA A 279 -2.62 8.04 -11.04
C ALA A 279 -3.21 9.19 -10.18
N GLY A 280 -3.14 10.43 -10.67
CA GLY A 280 -3.77 11.59 -10.00
C GLY A 280 -5.31 11.52 -9.90
N ALA A 281 -5.95 10.72 -10.75
CA ALA A 281 -7.40 10.51 -10.72
C ALA A 281 -7.82 9.30 -9.85
N VAL A 282 -6.87 8.50 -9.32
CA VAL A 282 -7.18 7.28 -8.56
C VAL A 282 -8.05 7.56 -7.34
N ALA A 283 -7.75 8.60 -6.57
CA ALA A 283 -8.52 8.96 -5.38
C ALA A 283 -10.01 9.30 -5.70
N PRO A 284 -10.33 10.22 -6.62
CA PRO A 284 -11.71 10.51 -6.97
C PRO A 284 -12.43 9.32 -7.61
N PHE A 285 -11.73 8.46 -8.38
CA PHE A 285 -12.33 7.23 -8.91
C PHE A 285 -12.63 6.21 -7.81
N ALA A 286 -11.70 5.97 -6.88
CA ALA A 286 -11.89 5.07 -5.76
C ALA A 286 -13.04 5.50 -4.84
N PHE A 287 -13.18 6.82 -4.62
CA PHE A 287 -14.28 7.40 -3.86
C PHE A 287 -15.64 7.10 -4.51
N LYS A 288 -15.74 7.28 -5.84
CA LYS A 288 -16.95 6.94 -6.61
C LYS A 288 -17.24 5.43 -6.60
N LEU A 289 -16.22 4.59 -6.77
CA LEU A 289 -16.35 3.13 -6.76
C LEU A 289 -16.75 2.58 -5.38
N ALA A 290 -16.43 3.31 -4.31
CA ALA A 290 -16.91 3.01 -2.95
C ALA A 290 -18.36 3.48 -2.70
N GLY A 291 -19.04 4.05 -3.69
CA GLY A 291 -20.41 4.55 -3.58
C GLY A 291 -20.52 5.86 -2.80
N MET A 292 -19.39 6.53 -2.51
CA MET A 292 -19.40 7.83 -1.84
C MET A 292 -19.67 8.95 -2.87
N ARG A 293 -20.44 9.94 -2.46
CA ARG A 293 -20.75 11.13 -3.27
C ARG A 293 -20.19 12.35 -2.56
N MET A 294 -19.49 13.20 -3.31
CA MET A 294 -18.98 14.44 -2.76
C MET A 294 -20.19 15.37 -2.59
N PRO A 295 -20.42 15.97 -1.40
CA PRO A 295 -21.49 16.93 -1.22
C PRO A 295 -21.32 18.06 -2.24
N SER A 296 -22.41 18.47 -2.88
CA SER A 296 -22.40 19.67 -3.72
C SER A 296 -22.16 20.88 -2.83
N LEU A 297 -21.22 21.75 -3.22
CA LEU A 297 -21.01 23.01 -2.51
C LEU A 297 -22.29 23.86 -2.62
N PRO A 298 -22.86 24.35 -1.50
CA PRO A 298 -24.04 25.20 -1.53
C PRO A 298 -23.76 26.47 -2.34
N SER A 299 -24.59 26.75 -3.32
CA SER A 299 -24.54 27.97 -4.14
C SER A 299 -25.52 29.05 -3.66
N SER A 300 -26.40 28.72 -2.70
CA SER A 300 -27.40 29.61 -2.13
C SER A 300 -27.63 29.32 -0.65
N ALA A 301 -28.16 30.30 0.09
CA ALA A 301 -28.43 30.16 1.52
C ALA A 301 -29.48 29.07 1.84
N GLY A 302 -30.41 28.80 0.92
CA GLY A 302 -31.40 27.72 1.07
C GLY A 302 -30.77 26.32 1.00
N GLN A 303 -29.73 26.15 0.18
CA GLN A 303 -28.99 24.88 0.04
C GLN A 303 -28.11 24.55 1.25
N LEU A 304 -27.90 25.50 2.19
CA LEU A 304 -27.22 25.21 3.46
C LEU A 304 -28.05 24.30 4.38
N GLN A 305 -29.36 24.21 4.13
CA GLN A 305 -30.28 23.34 4.88
C GLN A 305 -30.51 21.99 4.19
N GLU A 306 -29.94 21.75 3.02
CA GLU A 306 -30.03 20.46 2.32
C GLU A 306 -28.86 19.54 2.75
N GLY A 307 -29.13 18.26 3.02
CA GLY A 307 -28.09 17.28 3.36
C GLY A 307 -27.44 17.46 4.74
N ILE A 308 -28.17 18.07 5.68
CA ILE A 308 -27.77 18.28 7.09
C ILE A 308 -28.06 17.07 7.99
N ASP A 309 -28.67 16.01 7.45
CA ASP A 309 -28.89 14.78 8.19
C ASP A 309 -27.54 14.15 8.58
N PRO A 310 -27.33 13.81 9.86
CA PRO A 310 -26.09 13.16 10.30
C PRO A 310 -25.89 11.84 9.57
N TYR A 311 -24.70 11.63 9.01
CA TYR A 311 -24.32 10.34 8.46
C TYR A 311 -24.16 9.31 9.59
N ALA A 312 -24.66 8.09 9.37
CA ALA A 312 -24.38 6.98 10.28
C ALA A 312 -22.87 6.68 10.26
N GLY A 313 -22.21 6.81 11.42
CA GLY A 313 -20.75 6.67 11.54
C GLY A 313 -20.22 5.33 11.01
N ASP A 314 -20.95 4.24 11.24
CA ASP A 314 -20.59 2.89 10.80
C ASP A 314 -20.59 2.75 9.28
N GLU A 315 -21.57 3.35 8.60
CA GLU A 315 -21.66 3.31 7.14
C GLU A 315 -20.54 4.13 6.48
N VAL A 316 -20.19 5.27 7.08
CA VAL A 316 -19.06 6.10 6.62
C VAL A 316 -17.74 5.34 6.81
N ALA A 317 -17.57 4.66 7.94
CA ALA A 317 -16.38 3.85 8.21
C ALA A 317 -16.23 2.72 7.18
N GLU A 318 -17.29 1.93 6.93
CA GLU A 318 -17.26 0.81 5.97
C GLU A 318 -16.94 1.30 4.54
N ARG A 319 -17.58 2.40 4.09
CA ARG A 319 -17.31 2.98 2.77
C ARG A 319 -15.90 3.57 2.66
N THR A 320 -15.38 4.14 3.74
CA THR A 320 -14.00 4.66 3.80
C THR A 320 -12.99 3.52 3.68
N GLU A 321 -13.20 2.40 4.39
CA GLU A 321 -12.37 1.21 4.24
C GLU A 321 -12.43 0.66 2.80
N LEU A 322 -13.62 0.61 2.20
CA LEU A 322 -13.79 0.16 0.82
C LEU A 322 -13.06 1.08 -0.17
N ALA A 323 -13.13 2.40 0.00
CA ALA A 323 -12.35 3.34 -0.80
C ALA A 323 -10.84 3.13 -0.61
N GLY A 324 -10.38 2.87 0.61
CA GLY A 324 -8.99 2.50 0.89
C GLY A 324 -8.55 1.24 0.13
N ARG A 325 -9.42 0.23 0.02
CA ARG A 325 -9.18 -0.98 -0.78
C ARG A 325 -9.12 -0.68 -2.28
N TRP A 326 -10.00 0.18 -2.80
CA TRP A 326 -9.99 0.63 -4.19
C TRP A 326 -8.72 1.40 -4.55
N VAL A 327 -8.30 2.34 -3.68
CA VAL A 327 -7.04 3.08 -3.85
C VAL A 327 -5.85 2.12 -3.89
N THR A 328 -5.78 1.19 -2.94
CA THR A 328 -4.71 0.17 -2.90
C THR A 328 -4.68 -0.67 -4.18
N ALA A 329 -5.83 -1.14 -4.65
CA ALA A 329 -5.90 -1.99 -5.82
C ALA A 329 -5.53 -1.25 -7.12
N LEU A 330 -6.00 -0.01 -7.30
CA LEU A 330 -5.68 0.79 -8.49
C LEU A 330 -4.20 1.18 -8.52
N PHE A 331 -3.60 1.57 -7.39
CA PHE A 331 -2.16 1.82 -7.34
C PHE A 331 -1.31 0.54 -7.47
N ALA A 332 -1.80 -0.60 -6.99
CA ALA A 332 -1.16 -1.89 -7.28
C ALA A 332 -1.16 -2.20 -8.79
N ALA A 333 -2.25 -1.91 -9.50
CA ALA A 333 -2.29 -2.05 -10.96
C ALA A 333 -1.30 -1.09 -11.64
N THR A 334 -1.30 0.20 -11.28
CA THR A 334 -0.34 1.20 -11.78
C THR A 334 1.10 0.76 -11.55
N GLY A 335 1.42 0.34 -10.32
CA GLY A 335 2.75 -0.13 -9.96
C GLY A 335 3.18 -1.38 -10.73
N THR A 336 2.26 -2.34 -10.94
CA THR A 336 2.53 -3.56 -11.70
C THR A 336 2.80 -3.26 -13.19
N ILE A 337 1.97 -2.42 -13.81
CA ILE A 337 2.14 -2.00 -15.20
C ILE A 337 3.46 -1.24 -15.37
N ALA A 338 3.76 -0.32 -14.47
CA ALA A 338 5.00 0.44 -14.52
C ALA A 338 6.24 -0.43 -14.25
N ALA A 339 6.18 -1.39 -13.32
CA ALA A 339 7.27 -2.33 -13.07
C ALA A 339 7.59 -3.17 -14.32
N ALA A 340 6.56 -3.66 -15.03
CA ALA A 340 6.74 -4.40 -16.27
C ALA A 340 7.36 -3.51 -17.38
N ALA A 341 6.87 -2.28 -17.54
CA ALA A 341 7.44 -1.34 -18.50
C ALA A 341 8.90 -0.96 -18.17
N LEU A 342 9.22 -0.74 -16.90
CA LEU A 342 10.58 -0.48 -16.44
C LEU A 342 11.52 -1.65 -16.71
N ALA A 343 11.05 -2.90 -16.57
CA ALA A 343 11.83 -4.09 -16.91
C ALA A 343 12.18 -4.17 -18.41
N VAL A 344 11.25 -3.80 -19.28
CA VAL A 344 11.48 -3.74 -20.73
C VAL A 344 12.41 -2.58 -21.08
N LEU A 345 12.09 -1.36 -20.62
CA LEU A 345 12.86 -0.15 -20.92
C LEU A 345 14.31 -0.24 -20.44
N ALA A 346 14.56 -0.90 -19.30
CA ALA A 346 15.90 -1.03 -18.75
C ALA A 346 16.64 -2.29 -19.21
N HIS A 347 16.14 -3.04 -20.20
CA HIS A 347 16.80 -4.27 -20.65
C HIS A 347 18.14 -3.96 -21.33
N THR A 348 18.08 -3.13 -22.39
CA THR A 348 19.20 -2.59 -23.18
C THR A 348 18.86 -1.15 -23.59
N PRO A 349 18.87 -0.21 -22.63
CA PRO A 349 18.30 1.12 -22.83
C PRO A 349 19.15 2.01 -23.73
N ASP A 350 18.51 2.65 -24.72
CA ASP A 350 19.04 3.86 -25.34
C ASP A 350 18.79 5.10 -24.45
N LEU A 351 19.33 6.25 -24.84
CA LEU A 351 19.13 7.51 -24.11
C LEU A 351 17.65 7.88 -23.89
N PRO A 352 16.73 7.77 -24.88
CA PRO A 352 15.30 8.06 -24.68
C PRO A 352 14.64 7.10 -23.69
N GLU A 353 15.02 5.82 -23.74
CA GLU A 353 14.50 4.78 -22.85
C GLU A 353 15.01 4.98 -21.42
N THR A 354 16.27 5.35 -21.27
CA THR A 354 16.89 5.71 -19.98
C THR A 354 16.17 6.88 -19.33
N LEU A 355 15.94 7.97 -20.07
CA LEU A 355 15.25 9.15 -19.55
C LEU A 355 13.78 8.87 -19.22
N THR A 356 13.10 8.05 -20.04
CA THR A 356 11.73 7.61 -19.77
C THR A 356 11.64 6.75 -18.52
N ALA A 357 12.51 5.74 -18.40
CA ALA A 357 12.53 4.85 -17.24
C ALA A 357 12.91 5.60 -15.96
N LEU A 358 13.89 6.50 -16.03
CA LEU A 358 14.31 7.32 -14.89
C LEU A 358 13.16 8.23 -14.45
N SER A 359 12.51 8.93 -15.39
CA SER A 359 11.42 9.83 -15.06
C SER A 359 10.20 9.10 -14.50
N LEU A 360 9.84 7.95 -15.08
CA LEU A 360 8.77 7.09 -14.56
C LEU A 360 9.09 6.57 -13.15
N ALA A 361 10.30 6.06 -12.92
CA ALA A 361 10.71 5.56 -11.61
C ALA A 361 10.66 6.63 -10.52
N LEU A 362 11.20 7.82 -10.80
CA LEU A 362 11.17 8.96 -9.88
C LEU A 362 9.74 9.48 -9.66
N LEU A 363 8.92 9.51 -10.72
CA LEU A 363 7.51 9.90 -10.64
C LEU A 363 6.74 9.00 -9.67
N LEU A 364 6.91 7.67 -9.76
CA LEU A 364 6.27 6.72 -8.85
C LEU A 364 6.69 6.92 -7.39
N LEU A 365 7.98 7.18 -7.15
CA LEU A 365 8.49 7.46 -5.80
C LEU A 365 7.89 8.73 -5.22
N LEU A 366 7.78 9.80 -6.03
CA LEU A 366 7.16 11.05 -5.61
C LEU A 366 5.65 10.89 -5.38
N HIS A 367 4.97 10.12 -6.23
CA HIS A 367 3.55 9.79 -6.05
C HIS A 367 3.29 9.05 -4.73
N SER A 368 4.20 8.16 -4.33
CA SER A 368 4.11 7.41 -3.08
C SER A 368 4.10 8.31 -1.83
N ARG A 369 4.65 9.53 -1.91
CA ARG A 369 4.70 10.50 -0.80
C ARG A 369 3.32 10.97 -0.36
N GLY A 370 2.34 11.01 -1.29
CA GLY A 370 0.97 11.42 -0.98
C GLY A 370 0.13 10.35 -0.30
N LEU A 371 0.66 9.13 -0.14
CA LEU A 371 -0.08 7.99 0.38
C LEU A 371 0.21 7.77 1.87
N VAL A 372 -0.86 7.75 2.67
CA VAL A 372 -0.77 7.59 4.13
C VAL A 372 -0.55 6.13 4.52
N HIS A 373 -1.25 5.19 3.88
CA HIS A 373 -1.13 3.77 4.20
C HIS A 373 0.16 3.16 3.66
N ILE A 374 0.87 2.39 4.50
CA ILE A 374 2.14 1.75 4.14
C ILE A 374 2.00 0.82 2.93
N GLY A 375 0.93 0.01 2.87
CA GLY A 375 0.69 -0.89 1.75
C GLY A 375 0.50 -0.15 0.43
N GLN A 376 -0.29 0.93 0.44
CA GLN A 376 -0.49 1.78 -0.74
C GLN A 376 0.82 2.44 -1.16
N ARG A 377 1.61 2.94 -0.20
CA ARG A 377 2.91 3.53 -0.48
C ARG A 377 3.87 2.53 -1.13
N LEU A 378 3.91 1.29 -0.65
CA LEU A 378 4.74 0.22 -1.21
C LEU A 378 4.35 -0.16 -2.64
N THR A 379 3.06 -0.08 -3.01
CA THR A 379 2.62 -0.40 -4.39
C THR A 379 3.25 0.48 -5.47
N LEU A 380 3.72 1.69 -5.12
CA LEU A 380 4.42 2.58 -6.06
C LEU A 380 5.91 2.69 -5.75
N ALA A 381 6.28 2.69 -4.46
CA ALA A 381 7.67 2.82 -4.06
C ALA A 381 8.52 1.62 -4.50
N VAL A 382 8.01 0.40 -4.38
CA VAL A 382 8.75 -0.81 -4.78
C VAL A 382 9.03 -0.83 -6.29
N PRO A 383 8.04 -0.63 -7.19
CA PRO A 383 8.31 -0.47 -8.62
C PRO A 383 9.28 0.66 -8.97
N GLY A 384 9.19 1.81 -8.29
CA GLY A 384 10.10 2.93 -8.51
C GLY A 384 11.54 2.59 -8.14
N ILE A 385 11.78 1.98 -6.96
CA ILE A 385 13.11 1.50 -6.54
C ILE A 385 13.61 0.42 -7.50
N TRP A 386 12.74 -0.52 -7.88
CA TRP A 386 13.05 -1.57 -8.84
C TRP A 386 13.54 -1.01 -10.17
N GLY A 387 12.85 0.01 -10.72
CA GLY A 387 13.27 0.70 -11.94
C GLY A 387 14.66 1.34 -11.84
N LEU A 388 14.96 2.01 -10.72
CA LEU A 388 16.29 2.61 -10.49
C LEU A 388 17.39 1.53 -10.41
N LEU A 389 17.11 0.41 -9.74
CA LEU A 389 18.04 -0.73 -9.66
C LEU A 389 18.26 -1.37 -11.04
N LEU A 390 17.21 -1.49 -11.86
CA LEU A 390 17.34 -2.00 -13.23
C LEU A 390 18.18 -1.08 -14.12
N LEU A 391 18.06 0.25 -13.97
CA LEU A 391 18.89 1.21 -14.67
C LEU A 391 20.35 1.15 -14.22
N ALA A 392 20.60 1.01 -12.91
CA ALA A 392 21.95 0.80 -12.39
C ALA A 392 22.56 -0.50 -12.93
N ARG A 393 21.77 -1.57 -13.01
CA ARG A 393 22.16 -2.84 -13.65
C ARG A 393 22.49 -2.63 -15.14
N ALA A 394 21.65 -1.93 -15.88
CA ALA A 394 21.87 -1.65 -17.30
C ALA A 394 23.18 -0.88 -17.51
N TRP A 395 23.41 0.17 -16.71
CA TRP A 395 24.64 0.96 -16.73
C TRP A 395 25.88 0.10 -16.42
N ALA A 396 25.82 -0.80 -15.44
CA ALA A 396 26.93 -1.69 -15.11
C ALA A 396 27.23 -2.73 -16.21
N VAL A 397 26.19 -3.23 -16.89
CA VAL A 397 26.34 -4.22 -17.98
C VAL A 397 26.98 -3.59 -19.20
N ASP A 398 26.59 -2.36 -19.56
CA ASP A 398 27.12 -1.61 -20.70
C ASP A 398 28.54 -1.05 -20.44
N SER A 399 28.91 -0.91 -19.16
CA SER A 399 30.22 -0.42 -18.75
C SER A 399 31.33 -1.48 -18.82
N ASP A 400 32.55 -1.00 -19.07
CA ASP A 400 33.79 -1.74 -18.89
C ASP A 400 34.12 -1.97 -17.39
N ALA A 401 35.29 -2.56 -17.11
CA ALA A 401 35.68 -2.90 -15.75
C ALA A 401 35.73 -1.67 -14.83
N ASP A 402 36.28 -0.55 -15.32
CA ASP A 402 36.39 0.69 -14.55
C ASP A 402 35.01 1.31 -14.32
N GLY A 403 34.14 1.35 -15.34
CA GLY A 403 32.78 1.86 -15.18
C GLY A 403 31.94 1.04 -14.19
N ARG A 404 32.14 -0.28 -14.10
CA ARG A 404 31.48 -1.13 -13.07
C ARG A 404 31.91 -0.75 -11.65
N VAL A 405 33.18 -0.37 -11.45
CA VAL A 405 33.66 0.13 -10.16
C VAL A 405 32.98 1.46 -9.81
N VAL A 406 32.76 2.33 -10.81
CA VAL A 406 32.00 3.58 -10.60
C VAL A 406 30.55 3.29 -10.21
N VAL A 407 29.86 2.38 -10.90
CA VAL A 407 28.47 2.00 -10.52
C VAL A 407 28.41 1.46 -9.10
N PHE A 408 29.35 0.59 -8.74
CA PHE A 408 29.47 0.05 -7.38
C PHE A 408 29.66 1.17 -6.33
N ALA A 409 30.56 2.12 -6.59
CA ALA A 409 30.80 3.25 -5.69
C ALA A 409 29.55 4.14 -5.54
N VAL A 410 28.82 4.41 -6.63
CA VAL A 410 27.57 5.17 -6.61
C VAL A 410 26.50 4.45 -5.79
N LEU A 411 26.32 3.13 -5.99
CA LEU A 411 25.35 2.34 -5.22
C LEU A 411 25.68 2.32 -3.72
N LEU A 412 26.96 2.21 -3.35
CA LEU A 412 27.39 2.31 -1.95
C LEU A 412 27.13 3.70 -1.37
N ALA A 413 27.41 4.76 -2.12
CA ALA A 413 27.15 6.13 -1.68
C ALA A 413 25.63 6.36 -1.46
N VAL A 414 24.79 5.86 -2.37
CA VAL A 414 23.32 5.90 -2.22
C VAL A 414 22.87 5.09 -1.01
N ALA A 415 23.41 3.89 -0.79
CA ALA A 415 23.09 3.08 0.38
C ALA A 415 23.45 3.80 1.69
N ALA A 416 24.64 4.40 1.77
CA ALA A 416 25.07 5.18 2.91
C ALA A 416 24.15 6.40 3.16
N ALA A 417 23.76 7.10 2.08
CA ALA A 417 22.82 8.22 2.17
C ALA A 417 21.43 7.78 2.65
N LEU A 418 20.92 6.64 2.18
CA LEU A 418 19.63 6.08 2.62
C LEU A 418 19.64 5.66 4.09
N VAL A 419 20.72 5.00 4.55
CA VAL A 419 20.91 4.64 5.97
C VAL A 419 20.94 5.91 6.81
N THR A 420 21.70 6.92 6.40
CA THR A 420 21.75 8.21 7.09
C THR A 420 20.38 8.89 7.12
N ALA A 421 19.65 8.90 6.00
CA ALA A 421 18.31 9.45 5.91
C ALA A 421 17.31 8.70 6.81
N SER A 422 17.47 7.38 6.97
CA SER A 422 16.63 6.57 7.88
C SER A 422 16.78 6.96 9.34
N TRP A 423 17.93 7.51 9.74
CA TRP A 423 18.17 8.00 11.10
C TRP A 423 17.67 9.43 11.31
N ILE A 424 17.68 10.26 10.26
CA ILE A 424 17.46 11.70 10.38
C ILE A 424 16.02 12.09 10.01
N VAL A 425 15.43 11.47 8.99
CA VAL A 425 14.19 11.95 8.37
C VAL A 425 12.92 11.52 9.10
N PRO A 426 12.76 10.25 9.56
CA PRO A 426 11.52 9.82 10.20
C PRO A 426 11.14 10.66 11.41
N GLY A 427 9.87 11.07 11.49
CA GLY A 427 9.33 11.87 12.61
C GLY A 427 9.72 13.35 12.59
N ARG A 428 10.62 13.80 11.70
CA ARG A 428 11.02 15.21 11.62
C ARG A 428 10.16 16.00 10.63
N ARG A 429 9.80 17.22 11.01
CA ARG A 429 9.18 18.20 10.10
C ARG A 429 10.26 18.70 9.14
N VAL A 430 10.18 18.28 7.88
CA VAL A 430 11.06 18.79 6.82
C VAL A 430 10.76 20.26 6.54
N LEU A 431 11.79 21.05 6.25
CA LEU A 431 11.63 22.46 5.89
C LEU A 431 10.71 22.62 4.67
N PRO A 432 9.85 23.65 4.61
CA PRO A 432 8.84 23.80 3.55
C PRO A 432 9.41 23.81 2.12
N TYR A 433 10.65 24.27 1.93
CA TYR A 433 11.29 24.30 0.61
C TYR A 433 11.53 22.91 0.02
N TRP A 434 11.79 21.88 0.84
CA TRP A 434 11.93 20.50 0.36
C TRP A 434 10.60 19.91 -0.11
N GLY A 435 9.51 20.23 0.58
CA GLY A 435 8.15 19.88 0.15
C GLY A 435 7.84 20.50 -1.22
N ARG A 436 8.13 21.79 -1.38
CA ARG A 436 7.96 22.50 -2.64
C ARG A 436 8.86 21.98 -3.76
N ALA A 437 10.12 21.66 -3.45
CA ALA A 437 11.04 21.07 -4.43
C ALA A 437 10.53 19.72 -4.93
N ALA A 438 9.99 18.88 -4.04
CA ALA A 438 9.38 17.60 -4.41
C ALA A 438 8.12 17.79 -5.28
N GLU A 439 7.30 18.80 -5.01
CA GLU A 439 6.14 19.15 -5.85
C GLU A 439 6.56 19.62 -7.24
N LEU A 440 7.54 20.52 -7.33
CA LEU A 440 8.08 20.98 -8.61
C LEU A 440 8.72 19.83 -9.40
N ALA A 441 9.48 18.96 -8.73
CA ALA A 441 10.05 17.77 -9.35
C ALA A 441 8.95 16.81 -9.83
N HIS A 442 7.88 16.65 -9.04
CA HIS A 442 6.74 15.81 -9.41
C HIS A 442 6.08 16.32 -10.70
N THR A 443 5.72 17.60 -10.76
CA THR A 443 5.13 18.21 -11.95
C THR A 443 6.09 18.20 -13.13
N GLY A 444 7.36 18.52 -12.91
CA GLY A 444 8.38 18.52 -13.96
C GLY A 444 8.58 17.14 -14.59
N LEU A 445 8.66 16.09 -13.77
CA LEU A 445 8.77 14.71 -14.24
C LEU A 445 7.52 14.23 -14.96
N ALA A 446 6.33 14.55 -14.43
CA ALA A 446 5.07 14.22 -15.09
C ALA A 446 4.95 14.89 -16.48
N VAL A 447 5.35 16.15 -16.60
CA VAL A 447 5.37 16.88 -17.88
C VAL A 447 6.45 16.34 -18.82
N ALA A 448 7.64 16.02 -18.32
CA ALA A 448 8.76 15.52 -19.13
C ALA A 448 8.55 14.07 -19.61
N LEU A 449 7.75 13.27 -18.91
CA LEU A 449 7.48 11.88 -19.27
C LEU A 449 6.80 11.78 -20.66
N LEU A 450 5.91 12.72 -21.00
CA LEU A 450 5.24 12.74 -22.31
C LEU A 450 6.22 12.89 -23.49
N PRO A 451 7.07 13.94 -23.58
CA PRO A 451 8.02 14.06 -24.68
C PRO A 451 9.04 12.92 -24.69
N PHE A 452 9.49 12.40 -23.55
CA PHE A 452 10.41 11.27 -23.54
C PHE A 452 9.78 10.00 -24.13
N THR A 453 8.51 9.74 -23.83
CA THR A 453 7.82 8.56 -24.38
C THR A 453 7.51 8.69 -25.86
N LEU A 454 7.18 9.90 -26.32
CA LEU A 454 7.07 10.20 -27.75
C LEU A 454 8.42 10.07 -28.47
N TRP A 455 9.54 10.32 -27.77
CA TRP A 455 10.87 10.08 -28.31
C TRP A 455 11.18 8.60 -28.46
N VAL A 456 10.88 7.79 -27.44
CA VAL A 456 10.99 6.31 -27.53
C VAL A 456 10.11 5.77 -28.66
N ALA A 457 8.92 6.35 -28.87
CA ALA A 457 8.04 5.99 -29.97
C ALA A 457 8.52 6.45 -31.36
N GLY A 458 9.68 7.10 -31.47
CA GLY A 458 10.27 7.51 -32.74
C GLY A 458 9.63 8.75 -33.39
N LEU A 459 8.71 9.45 -32.70
CA LEU A 459 7.96 10.58 -33.29
C LEU A 459 8.89 11.68 -33.82
N PHE A 460 9.92 12.05 -33.06
CA PHE A 460 10.85 13.11 -33.48
C PHE A 460 11.73 12.70 -34.67
N GLY A 461 12.06 11.40 -34.77
CA GLY A 461 12.77 10.87 -35.94
C GLY A 461 11.89 10.91 -37.19
N TRP A 462 10.63 10.48 -37.05
CA TRP A 462 9.63 10.55 -38.11
C TRP A 462 9.38 11.99 -38.59
N LEU A 463 9.19 12.93 -37.66
CA LEU A 463 9.00 14.36 -37.98
C LEU A 463 10.21 14.94 -38.71
N ARG A 464 11.44 14.57 -38.33
CA ARG A 464 12.65 15.03 -39.03
C ARG A 464 12.71 14.51 -40.45
N GLY A 465 12.39 13.23 -40.67
CA GLY A 465 12.37 12.60 -41.99
C GLY A 465 11.33 13.17 -42.96
N LEU A 466 10.29 13.86 -42.46
CA LEU A 466 9.33 14.57 -43.32
C LEU A 466 9.91 15.84 -43.96
N PHE A 467 10.93 16.43 -43.35
CA PHE A 467 11.49 17.72 -43.78
C PHE A 467 12.91 17.64 -44.35
N GLY A 468 13.51 16.44 -44.42
CA GLY A 468 14.86 16.20 -44.97
C GLY A 468 15.84 15.70 -43.93
#